data_AF-A0AAD8UML1-F1
#
_entry.id   AF-A0AAD8UML1-F1
#
_cell.length_a   1.000
_cell.length_b   1.000
_cell.length_c   1.000
_cell.angle_alpha   90.00
_cell.angle_beta   90.00
_cell.angle_gamma   90.00
#
_symmetry.space_group_name_H-M   'P 1'
#
loop_
_entity.id
_entity.type
_entity.pdbx_description
1 polymer ?
#
loop_
_entity_poly.entity_id
_entity_poly.type
_entity_poly.pdbx_seq_one_letter_code
_entity_poly.pdbx_strand_id
1 'polypeptide(L)'
;MATTTSQDFTTYYLQRTTQEFAEDLDKVRAADDFKAESLPFLIHALQQGTALYSARDQERVVKPAATAAVAVDEDVDMAEEAAPKKEKKDKKDKKEKSKKRKSTSG
;
A
#
# COMPACT_ATOMS: atom_id res chain seq x y z
N MET A 1 13.31 -12.47 12.28
CA MET A 1 12.24 -13.27 11.64
C MET A 1 11.64 -12.55 10.44
N ALA A 2 11.23 -11.27 10.55
CA ALA A 2 10.62 -10.53 9.42
C ALA A 2 11.50 -10.46 8.14
N THR A 3 12.82 -10.33 8.28
CA THR A 3 13.74 -10.27 7.13
C THR A 3 13.81 -11.58 6.33
N THR A 4 13.69 -12.72 7.00
CA THR A 4 13.69 -14.05 6.36
C THR A 4 12.39 -14.23 5.58
N THR A 5 11.23 -13.91 6.19
CA THR A 5 9.94 -13.97 5.50
C THR A 5 9.91 -13.08 4.26
N SER A 6 10.45 -11.86 4.32
CA SER A 6 10.50 -10.98 3.15
C SER A 6 11.41 -11.51 2.04
N GLN A 7 12.51 -12.19 2.37
CA GLN A 7 13.39 -12.84 1.38
C GLN A 7 12.72 -14.05 0.73
N ASP A 8 12.07 -14.89 1.53
CA ASP A 8 11.33 -16.06 1.06
C ASP A 8 10.16 -15.63 0.16
N PHE A 9 9.42 -14.60 0.58
CA PHE A 9 8.37 -13.99 -0.22
C PHE A 9 8.90 -13.43 -1.53
N THR A 10 10.01 -12.68 -1.51
CA THR A 10 10.62 -12.11 -2.73
C THR A 10 10.98 -13.22 -3.72
N THR A 11 11.56 -14.32 -3.23
CA THR A 11 11.93 -15.47 -4.06
C THR A 11 10.69 -16.11 -4.69
N TYR A 12 9.67 -16.39 -3.88
CA TYR A 12 8.39 -16.93 -4.35
C TYR A 12 7.70 -16.01 -5.36
N TYR A 13 7.61 -14.71 -5.04
CA TYR A 13 7.00 -13.69 -5.88
C TYR A 13 7.70 -13.63 -7.24
N LEU A 14 9.04 -13.58 -7.27
CA LEU A 14 9.79 -13.54 -8.51
C LEU A 14 9.57 -14.80 -9.35
N GLN A 15 9.63 -15.99 -8.74
CA GLN A 15 9.38 -17.25 -9.46
C GLN A 15 7.98 -17.28 -10.07
N ARG A 16 6.96 -16.89 -9.30
CA ARG A 16 5.59 -16.87 -9.80
C ARG A 16 5.42 -15.83 -10.90
N THR A 17 5.90 -14.62 -10.66
CA THR A 17 5.72 -13.48 -11.57
C THR A 17 6.44 -13.70 -12.91
N THR A 18 7.65 -14.28 -12.90
CA THR A 18 8.36 -14.60 -14.15
C THR A 18 7.71 -15.77 -14.90
N GLN A 19 7.05 -16.69 -14.20
CA GLN A 19 6.29 -17.75 -14.83
C GLN A 19 5.00 -17.24 -15.49
N GLU A 20 4.25 -16.37 -14.81
CA GLU A 20 3.03 -15.76 -15.36
C GLU A 20 3.32 -14.80 -16.52
N PHE A 21 4.44 -14.07 -16.46
CA PHE A 21 4.85 -13.15 -17.51
C PHE A 21 5.81 -13.78 -18.53
N ALA A 22 5.95 -15.11 -18.58
CA ALA A 22 6.94 -15.77 -19.43
C ALA A 22 6.82 -15.34 -20.91
N GLU A 23 5.60 -15.34 -21.46
CA GLU A 23 5.35 -14.93 -22.84
C GLU A 23 5.70 -13.46 -23.10
N ASP A 24 5.41 -12.58 -22.15
CA ASP A 24 5.67 -11.14 -22.29
C ASP A 24 7.15 -10.82 -22.09
N LEU A 25 7.84 -11.53 -21.19
CA LEU A 25 9.29 -11.44 -21.03
C LEU A 25 10.02 -11.91 -22.29
N ASP A 26 9.51 -12.95 -22.96
CA ASP A 26 10.05 -13.40 -24.24
C ASP A 26 9.85 -12.35 -25.34
N LYS A 27 8.69 -11.70 -25.41
CA LYS A 27 8.44 -10.58 -26.35
C LYS A 27 9.37 -9.40 -26.08
N VAL A 28 9.50 -8.99 -24.81
CA VAL A 28 10.40 -7.91 -24.40
C VAL A 28 11.84 -8.24 -24.79
N ARG A 29 12.27 -9.49 -24.60
CA ARG A 29 13.62 -9.93 -24.97
C ARG A 29 13.85 -10.00 -26.47
N ALA A 30 12.80 -10.29 -27.25
CA ALA A 30 12.85 -10.32 -28.71
C ALA A 30 12.77 -8.93 -29.36
N ALA A 31 12.49 -7.88 -28.59
CA ALA A 31 12.40 -6.52 -29.11
C ALA A 31 13.77 -5.95 -29.49
N ASP A 32 13.81 -5.16 -30.58
CA ASP A 32 15.06 -4.61 -31.15
C ASP A 32 15.81 -3.66 -30.21
N ASP A 33 15.11 -3.07 -29.24
CA ASP A 33 15.64 -2.13 -28.26
C ASP A 33 16.10 -2.78 -26.95
N PHE A 34 15.85 -4.08 -26.76
CA PHE A 34 16.28 -4.81 -25.58
C PHE A 34 17.76 -5.17 -25.64
N LYS A 35 18.56 -4.56 -24.75
CA LYS A 35 20.01 -4.77 -24.67
C LYS A 35 20.38 -5.53 -23.40
N ALA A 36 21.58 -6.12 -23.39
CA ALA A 36 22.12 -6.79 -22.20
C ALA A 36 22.18 -5.85 -20.97
N GLU A 37 22.38 -4.55 -21.19
CA GLU A 37 22.38 -3.51 -20.15
C GLU A 37 20.98 -3.24 -19.56
N SER A 38 19.91 -3.63 -20.26
CA SER A 38 18.52 -3.48 -19.79
C SER A 38 18.09 -4.59 -18.83
N LEU A 39 18.81 -5.72 -18.79
CA LEU A 39 18.48 -6.86 -17.93
C LEU A 39 18.47 -6.51 -16.43
N PRO A 40 19.49 -5.83 -15.87
CA PRO A 40 19.46 -5.42 -14.47
C PRO A 40 18.25 -4.52 -14.16
N PHE A 41 17.90 -3.62 -15.09
CA PHE A 41 16.74 -2.74 -14.90
C PHE A 41 15.43 -3.54 -14.84
N LEU A 42 15.24 -4.51 -15.74
CA LEU A 42 14.09 -5.40 -15.72
C LEU A 42 14.00 -6.21 -14.41
N ILE A 43 15.13 -6.77 -13.96
CA ILE A 43 15.19 -7.52 -12.70
C ILE A 43 14.82 -6.62 -11.52
N HIS A 44 15.37 -5.40 -11.45
CA HIS A 44 15.03 -4.45 -10.40
C HIS A 44 13.57 -4.04 -10.42
N ALA A 45 12.98 -3.81 -11.59
CA ALA A 45 11.57 -3.47 -11.73
C ALA A 45 10.66 -4.62 -11.24
N LEU A 46 10.98 -5.87 -11.60
CA LEU A 46 10.26 -7.04 -11.10
C LEU A 46 10.40 -7.17 -9.58
N GLN A 47 11.59 -7.00 -9.03
CA GLN A 47 11.82 -7.03 -7.58
C GLN A 47 11.04 -5.94 -6.85
N GLN A 48 10.97 -4.73 -7.41
CA GLN A 48 10.21 -3.61 -6.83
C GLN A 48 8.72 -3.92 -6.69
N GLY A 49 8.16 -4.82 -7.51
CA GLY A 49 6.77 -5.27 -7.38
C GLY A 49 6.43 -5.87 -6.01
N THR A 50 7.43 -6.38 -5.28
CA THR A 50 7.23 -6.86 -3.89
C THR A 50 6.79 -5.77 -2.91
N ALA A 51 7.09 -4.51 -3.19
CA ALA A 51 6.71 -3.37 -2.34
C ALA A 51 5.19 -3.14 -2.28
N LEU A 52 4.42 -3.74 -3.20
CA LEU A 52 2.96 -3.68 -3.20
C LEU A 52 2.32 -4.53 -2.09
N TYR A 53 3.09 -5.40 -1.43
CA TYR A 53 2.58 -6.32 -0.41
C TYR A 53 3.07 -5.92 0.98
N SER A 54 2.11 -5.78 1.91
CA SER A 54 2.40 -5.53 3.32
C SER A 54 3.12 -6.73 3.95
N ALA A 55 3.86 -6.52 5.05
CA ALA A 55 4.53 -7.61 5.76
C ALA A 55 3.57 -8.75 6.18
N ARG A 56 2.34 -8.41 6.57
CA ARG A 56 1.29 -9.38 6.91
C ARG A 56 0.88 -10.24 5.71
N ASP A 57 0.81 -9.65 4.53
CA ASP A 57 0.44 -10.40 3.32
C ASP A 57 1.60 -11.28 2.83
N GLN A 58 2.83 -10.79 2.96
CA GLN A 58 4.03 -11.60 2.70
C GLN A 58 4.05 -12.85 3.62
N GLU A 59 3.76 -12.68 4.90
CA GLU A 59 3.66 -13.78 5.86
C GLU A 59 2.58 -14.80 5.48
N ARG A 60 1.41 -14.36 5.03
CA ARG A 60 0.31 -15.26 4.61
C ARG A 60 0.67 -16.13 3.41
N VAL A 61 1.46 -15.59 2.49
CA VAL A 61 1.88 -16.30 1.27
C VAL A 61 2.99 -17.31 1.57
N VAL A 62 3.94 -16.96 2.45
CA VAL A 62 5.06 -17.83 2.81
C VAL A 62 4.65 -18.90 3.82
N LYS A 63 3.64 -18.63 4.66
CA LYS A 63 3.18 -19.59 5.66
C LYS A 63 2.43 -20.76 5.00
N PRO A 64 2.82 -22.01 5.24
CA PRO A 64 2.13 -23.17 4.68
C PRO A 64 0.69 -23.25 5.20
N ALA A 65 -0.23 -23.58 4.29
CA ALA A 65 -1.69 -23.60 4.49
C ALA A 65 -2.18 -24.46 5.67
N ALA A 66 -1.35 -25.34 6.22
CA ALA A 66 -1.66 -26.19 7.38
C ALA A 66 -1.92 -25.42 8.69
N THR A 67 -1.72 -24.10 8.72
CA THR A 67 -1.92 -23.26 9.92
C THR A 67 -3.01 -22.19 9.77
N ALA A 68 -3.82 -22.24 8.69
CA ALA A 68 -4.81 -21.21 8.38
C ALA A 68 -6.23 -21.46 8.94
N ALA A 69 -6.44 -22.51 9.75
CA ALA A 69 -7.78 -22.89 10.24
C ALA A 69 -8.22 -22.24 11.56
N VAL A 70 -7.44 -21.35 12.19
CA VAL A 70 -7.85 -20.67 13.44
C VAL A 70 -7.22 -19.28 13.52
N ALA A 71 -7.94 -18.27 13.04
CA ALA A 71 -7.92 -16.87 13.53
C ALA A 71 -8.80 -16.01 12.59
N VAL A 72 -10.11 -16.24 12.64
CA VAL A 72 -11.11 -15.25 12.27
C VAL A 72 -11.72 -14.82 13.60
N ASP A 73 -11.22 -13.75 14.21
CA ASP A 73 -11.92 -13.04 15.27
C ASP A 73 -11.44 -11.58 15.31
N GLU A 74 -12.41 -10.69 15.10
CA GLU A 74 -12.57 -9.27 15.47
C GLU A 74 -11.35 -8.33 15.52
N ASP A 75 -11.30 -7.37 14.57
CA ASP A 75 -11.42 -5.91 14.81
C ASP A 75 -11.01 -5.16 13.52
N VAL A 76 -12.00 -4.84 12.68
CA VAL A 76 -11.83 -3.93 11.53
C VAL A 76 -12.43 -2.60 11.93
N ASP A 77 -11.70 -1.82 12.73
CA ASP A 77 -11.98 -0.40 12.86
C ASP A 77 -11.37 0.32 11.65
N MET A 78 -12.22 0.40 10.62
CA MET A 78 -11.98 1.06 9.35
C MET A 78 -12.14 2.58 9.54
N ALA A 79 -11.12 3.24 10.09
CA ALA A 79 -11.06 4.70 10.11
C ALA A 79 -10.37 5.22 8.83
N GLU A 80 -11.06 5.10 7.69
CA GLU A 80 -10.73 5.84 6.47
C GLU A 80 -11.30 7.26 6.57
N GLU A 81 -10.38 8.23 6.62
CA GLU A 81 -10.63 9.66 6.63
C GLU A 81 -11.26 10.08 5.28
N ALA A 82 -12.59 10.03 5.21
CA ALA A 82 -13.35 10.60 4.11
C ALA A 82 -13.61 12.10 4.37
N ALA A 83 -12.87 12.96 3.67
CA ALA A 83 -13.16 14.38 3.57
C ALA A 83 -14.52 14.64 2.87
N PRO A 84 -15.38 15.55 3.38
CA PRO A 84 -16.49 16.07 2.58
C PRO A 84 -16.31 17.56 2.26
N LYS A 85 -16.23 17.87 0.96
CA LYS A 85 -16.64 19.18 0.42
C LYS A 85 -18.16 19.22 0.32
N LYS A 86 -18.81 20.25 0.89
CA LYS A 86 -19.74 21.20 0.20
C LYS A 86 -20.62 21.99 1.19
N GLU A 87 -20.38 23.30 1.18
CA GLU A 87 -21.34 24.42 1.06
C GLU A 87 -22.82 24.31 1.50
N LYS A 88 -23.22 25.41 2.18
CA LYS A 88 -24.48 26.18 2.13
C LYS A 88 -25.56 25.99 3.23
N LYS A 89 -25.59 27.01 4.12
CA LYS A 89 -26.61 28.09 4.19
C LYS A 89 -27.65 28.05 5.34
N ASP A 90 -27.87 29.27 5.87
CA ASP A 90 -28.99 29.76 6.70
C ASP A 90 -29.05 29.25 8.16
N LYS A 91 -29.41 29.98 9.22
CA LYS A 91 -29.71 31.39 9.54
C LYS A 91 -30.20 31.38 11.00
N LYS A 92 -30.01 32.50 11.75
CA LYS A 92 -30.70 32.84 13.03
C LYS A 92 -30.34 31.98 14.25
N ASP A 93 -30.27 32.46 15.49
CA ASP A 93 -30.75 33.69 16.11
C ASP A 93 -30.00 33.87 17.45
N LYS A 94 -29.60 35.12 17.73
CA LYS A 94 -29.85 35.81 19.01
C LYS A 94 -29.07 35.45 20.28
N LYS A 95 -28.60 36.54 20.90
CA LYS A 95 -28.48 36.84 22.34
C LYS A 95 -27.03 36.98 22.81
N GLU A 96 -26.42 38.13 22.56
CA GLU A 96 -26.51 39.27 23.50
C GLU A 96 -26.16 38.85 24.93
N LYS A 97 -24.87 38.85 25.27
CA LYS A 97 -24.48 39.19 26.65
C LYS A 97 -23.02 39.64 26.71
N SER A 98 -22.89 40.96 26.78
CA SER A 98 -22.14 41.59 27.86
C SER A 98 -20.63 41.59 27.77
N LYS A 99 -20.16 42.83 27.59
CA LYS A 99 -19.34 43.50 28.59
C LYS A 99 -17.91 42.93 28.71
N LYS A 100 -17.02 43.84 28.34
CA LYS A 100 -16.19 44.56 29.32
C LYS A 100 -14.79 43.99 29.44
N ARG A 101 -13.87 44.95 29.28
CA ARG A 101 -12.50 45.00 29.79
C ARG A 101 -11.48 44.35 28.85
N LYS A 102 -10.60 45.19 28.30
CA LYS A 102 -9.31 45.59 28.91
C LYS A 102 -8.30 44.62 28.30
N SER A 103 -7.28 45.03 27.56
CA SER A 103 -6.47 46.24 27.62
C SER A 103 -5.33 46.07 26.62
N THR A 104 -4.66 47.18 26.27
CA THR A 104 -3.18 47.31 26.18
C THR A 104 -2.43 46.39 25.21
N SER A 105 -1.44 46.81 24.45
CA SER A 105 -0.61 48.02 24.39
C SER A 105 0.43 47.70 23.31
N GLY A 106 0.92 48.73 22.61
CA GLY A 106 2.06 48.62 21.70
C GLY A 106 1.85 49.46 20.47
#